data_AF-A0A2A5WS74-F1
#
_entry.id   AF-A0A2A5WS74-F1
#
_cell.length_a   1.000
_cell.length_b   1.000
_cell.length_c   1.000
_cell.angle_alpha   90.00
_cell.angle_beta   90.00
_cell.angle_gamma   90.00
#
_symmetry.space_group_name_H-M   'P 1'
#
loop_
_entity.id
_entity.type
_entity.pdbx_description
1 polymer ?
#
loop_
_entity_poly.entity_id
_entity_poly.type
_entity_poly.pdbx_seq_one_letter_code
_entity_poly.pdbx_strand_id
1 'polypeptide(L)'
;MRQIHVMDTSAPSGTLNVLGETISICGAGDDTKPFEIHVQEGNLGGGPPPHHHPWDEAFYVLEGEVRLTVDGQEQIAQQGMLVNIPADTVHAYENLVDGTTLIGIVCDAKGGELFTSIDREVKSLPEYLPKVIEVGQRYSVEFV
;
A
#
# COMPACT_ATOMS: atom_id res chain seq x y z
N MET A 1 25.58 6.42 16.63
CA MET A 1 26.18 5.55 15.59
C MET A 1 25.01 5.02 14.76
N ARG A 2 25.03 5.15 13.42
CA ARG A 2 23.91 4.65 12.58
C ARG A 2 24.09 3.14 12.38
N GLN A 3 23.02 2.37 12.56
CA GLN A 3 23.01 0.92 12.34
C GLN A 3 22.66 0.64 10.87
N ILE A 4 23.34 -0.32 10.26
CA ILE A 4 23.03 -0.80 8.90
C ILE A 4 22.14 -2.04 9.05
N HIS A 5 21.05 -2.08 8.28
CA HIS A 5 20.14 -3.20 8.21
C HIS A 5 20.22 -3.82 6.81
N VAL A 6 20.70 -5.06 6.71
CA VAL A 6 20.67 -5.86 5.48
C VAL A 6 19.76 -7.03 5.74
N MET A 7 18.71 -7.16 4.93
CA MET A 7 17.67 -8.18 5.09
C MET A 7 17.64 -9.02 3.83
N ASP A 8 17.59 -10.34 3.99
CA ASP A 8 17.31 -11.25 2.87
C ASP A 8 15.80 -11.33 2.69
N THR A 9 15.32 -10.78 1.58
CA THR A 9 13.89 -10.71 1.24
C THR A 9 13.54 -11.69 0.11
N SER A 10 14.45 -12.62 -0.21
CA SER A 10 14.27 -13.59 -1.30
C SER A 10 13.30 -14.72 -0.97
N ALA A 11 13.04 -14.94 0.32
CA ALA A 11 12.04 -15.89 0.82
C ALA A 11 10.88 -15.11 1.48
N PRO A 12 9.77 -14.83 0.78
CA PRO A 12 8.64 -14.16 1.39
C PRO A 12 8.05 -15.02 2.50
N SER A 13 7.68 -14.39 3.62
CA SER A 13 6.95 -15.01 4.73
C SER A 13 5.51 -15.41 4.37
N GLY A 14 5.12 -15.21 3.10
CA GLY A 14 3.78 -15.37 2.56
C GLY A 14 3.35 -14.10 1.83
N THR A 15 2.14 -14.11 1.31
CA THR A 15 1.48 -12.92 0.77
C THR A 15 0.23 -12.61 1.60
N LEU A 16 -0.15 -11.34 1.60
CA LEU A 16 -1.36 -10.83 2.26
C LEU A 16 -2.35 -10.40 1.18
N ASN A 17 -3.64 -10.64 1.41
CA ASN A 17 -4.71 -10.06 0.59
C ASN A 17 -5.20 -8.75 1.23
N VAL A 18 -4.90 -7.62 0.58
CA VAL A 18 -5.33 -6.30 1.04
C VAL A 18 -6.30 -5.74 0.02
N LEU A 19 -7.59 -5.87 0.33
CA LEU A 19 -8.70 -5.36 -0.50
C LEU A 19 -8.69 -5.88 -1.96
N GLY A 20 -8.15 -7.07 -2.19
CA GLY A 20 -8.04 -7.69 -3.53
C GLY A 20 -6.63 -7.61 -4.13
N GLU A 21 -5.77 -6.75 -3.61
CA GLU A 21 -4.36 -6.68 -4.00
C GLU A 21 -3.55 -7.72 -3.22
N THR A 22 -2.59 -8.35 -3.89
CA THR A 22 -1.64 -9.28 -3.26
C THR A 22 -0.41 -8.51 -2.81
N ILE A 23 -0.19 -8.41 -1.50
CA ILE A 23 0.94 -7.69 -0.90
C ILE A 23 2.00 -8.68 -0.40
N SER A 24 3.24 -8.46 -0.82
CA SER A 24 4.45 -9.13 -0.33
C SER A 24 5.32 -8.13 0.43
N ILE A 25 5.33 -8.20 1.76
CA ILE A 25 6.18 -7.32 2.59
C ILE A 25 7.65 -7.73 2.42
N CYS A 26 8.46 -6.87 1.80
CA CYS A 26 9.88 -7.11 1.60
C CYS A 26 10.69 -6.70 2.83
N GLY A 27 10.34 -5.58 3.45
CA GLY A 27 11.00 -5.11 4.65
C GLY A 27 10.00 -4.37 5.53
N ALA A 28 9.48 -5.06 6.54
CA ALA A 28 8.58 -4.46 7.53
C ALA A 28 9.26 -3.29 8.24
N GLY A 29 8.46 -2.28 8.56
CA GLY A 29 8.86 -1.20 9.45
C GLY A 29 9.04 -1.68 10.90
N ASP A 30 9.87 -0.97 11.66
CA ASP A 30 10.00 -1.12 13.12
C ASP A 30 10.62 0.16 13.71
N ASP A 31 10.79 0.24 15.04
CA ASP A 31 11.41 1.41 15.69
C ASP A 31 12.89 1.66 15.27
N THR A 32 13.50 0.75 14.51
CA THR A 32 14.85 0.87 13.94
C THR A 32 14.86 1.27 12.46
N LYS A 33 13.73 1.13 11.75
CA LYS A 33 13.52 1.52 10.35
C LYS A 33 12.20 2.26 10.17
N PRO A 34 12.22 3.56 9.84
CA PRO A 34 11.02 4.41 9.84
C PRO A 34 10.13 4.19 8.60
N PHE A 35 10.32 3.12 7.83
CA PHE A 35 9.54 2.85 6.65
C PHE A 35 9.44 1.35 6.37
N GLU A 36 8.38 0.99 5.67
CA GLU A 36 8.16 -0.32 5.08
C GLU A 36 8.36 -0.28 3.57
N ILE A 37 8.86 -1.38 3.01
CA ILE A 37 8.85 -1.65 1.56
C ILE A 37 8.09 -2.95 1.31
N HIS A 38 7.17 -2.92 0.35
CA HIS A 38 6.44 -4.08 -0.13
C HIS A 38 6.35 -4.09 -1.66
N VAL A 39 6.12 -5.27 -2.22
CA VAL A 39 5.64 -5.43 -3.60
C VAL A 39 4.15 -5.67 -3.54
N GLN A 40 3.39 -5.01 -4.40
CA GLN A 40 1.97 -5.25 -4.56
C GLN A 40 1.62 -5.61 -5.99
N GLU A 41 0.78 -6.63 -6.13
CA GLU A 41 0.32 -7.18 -7.40
C GLU A 41 -1.20 -7.11 -7.44
N GLY A 42 -1.73 -6.57 -8.53
CA GLY A 42 -3.15 -6.31 -8.69
C GLY A 42 -3.64 -6.54 -10.12
N ASN A 43 -4.97 -6.64 -10.25
CA ASN A 43 -5.64 -6.85 -11.53
C ASN A 43 -6.45 -5.61 -11.93
N LEU A 44 -6.96 -5.59 -13.16
CA LEU A 44 -7.76 -4.50 -13.70
C LEU A 44 -8.87 -4.07 -12.73
N GLY A 45 -8.92 -2.76 -12.45
CA GLY A 45 -9.89 -2.16 -11.52
C GLY A 45 -9.57 -2.34 -10.04
N GLY A 46 -8.49 -3.05 -9.70
CA GLY A 46 -7.97 -3.19 -8.34
C GLY A 46 -7.24 -1.94 -7.85
N GLY A 47 -6.94 -1.90 -6.55
CA GLY A 47 -6.32 -0.76 -5.87
C GLY A 47 -7.15 -0.27 -4.67
N PRO A 48 -6.55 0.55 -3.78
CA PRO A 48 -7.21 1.02 -2.58
C PRO A 48 -8.26 2.09 -2.92
N PRO A 49 -9.40 2.11 -2.20
CA PRO A 49 -10.34 3.23 -2.28
C PRO A 49 -9.70 4.52 -1.74
N PRO A 50 -10.32 5.70 -1.98
CA PRO A 50 -9.84 6.97 -1.45
C PRO A 50 -9.57 6.94 0.06
N HIS A 51 -8.39 7.37 0.46
CA HIS A 51 -7.98 7.45 1.85
C HIS A 51 -6.88 8.49 2.06
N HIS A 52 -6.55 8.77 3.32
CA HIS A 52 -5.39 9.58 3.70
C HIS A 52 -4.78 9.07 5.01
N HIS A 53 -3.55 9.50 5.28
CA HIS A 53 -2.77 9.15 6.46
C HIS A 53 -1.68 10.20 6.71
N PRO A 54 -1.13 10.31 7.94
CA PRO A 54 -0.21 11.41 8.32
C PRO A 54 1.27 11.12 8.01
N TRP A 55 1.55 10.27 7.00
CA TRP A 55 2.90 9.94 6.55
C TRP A 55 2.99 9.97 5.03
N ASP A 56 4.20 10.15 4.51
CA ASP A 56 4.41 10.08 3.06
C ASP A 56 4.28 8.64 2.56
N GLU A 57 3.78 8.49 1.33
CA GLU A 57 3.71 7.22 0.62
C GLU A 57 4.26 7.37 -0.79
N ALA A 58 4.93 6.34 -1.29
CA ALA A 58 5.40 6.34 -2.67
C ALA A 58 5.15 5.01 -3.35
N PHE A 59 4.87 5.07 -4.64
CA PHE A 59 4.73 3.92 -5.51
C PHE A 59 5.70 4.01 -6.68
N TYR A 60 6.38 2.91 -7.00
CA TYR A 60 7.16 2.79 -8.22
C TYR A 60 6.59 1.67 -9.09
N VAL A 61 6.20 2.01 -10.32
CA VAL A 61 5.54 1.05 -11.22
C VAL A 61 6.59 0.12 -11.83
N LEU A 62 6.53 -1.17 -11.49
CA LEU A 62 7.40 -2.20 -12.05
C LEU A 62 6.86 -2.75 -13.37
N GLU A 63 5.55 -2.98 -13.44
CA GLU A 63 4.84 -3.49 -14.62
C GLU A 63 3.40 -2.97 -14.62
N GLY A 64 2.84 -2.73 -15.80
CA GLY A 64 1.49 -2.21 -15.97
C GLY A 64 1.38 -0.68 -15.91
N GLU A 65 0.17 -0.22 -15.58
CA GLU A 65 -0.21 1.19 -15.58
C GLU A 65 -1.30 1.41 -14.52
N VAL A 66 -1.20 2.50 -13.75
CA VAL A 66 -2.20 2.89 -12.76
C VAL A 66 -2.73 4.29 -13.02
N ARG A 67 -4.02 4.49 -12.75
CA ARG A 67 -4.62 5.82 -12.59
C ARG A 67 -4.58 6.18 -11.12
N LEU A 68 -3.85 7.22 -10.78
CA LEU A 68 -3.87 7.81 -9.45
C LEU A 68 -4.86 8.95 -9.40
N THR A 69 -5.58 9.06 -8.30
CA THR A 69 -6.40 10.21 -7.96
C THR A 69 -5.81 10.82 -6.71
N VAL A 70 -5.27 12.04 -6.78
CA VAL A 70 -4.64 12.75 -5.65
C VAL A 70 -5.25 14.14 -5.57
N ASP A 71 -5.87 14.48 -4.44
CA ASP A 71 -6.62 15.74 -4.24
C ASP A 71 -7.61 16.04 -5.38
N GLY A 72 -8.27 14.99 -5.89
CA GLY A 72 -9.25 15.09 -6.97
C GLY A 72 -8.66 15.33 -8.36
N GLN A 73 -7.33 15.29 -8.52
CA GLN A 73 -6.66 15.31 -9.82
C GLN A 73 -6.25 13.89 -10.23
N GLU A 74 -6.57 13.51 -11.46
CA GLU A 74 -6.17 12.23 -12.02
C GLU A 74 -4.84 12.33 -12.77
N GLN A 75 -3.96 11.37 -12.52
CA GLN A 75 -2.70 11.22 -13.25
C GLN A 75 -2.47 9.75 -13.57
N ILE A 76 -1.81 9.47 -14.68
CA ILE A 76 -1.46 8.12 -15.08
C ILE A 76 0.02 7.90 -14.81
N ALA A 77 0.35 6.81 -14.10
CA ALA A 77 1.72 6.36 -13.91
C ALA A 77 1.92 5.00 -14.60
N GLN A 78 2.91 4.93 -15.48
CA GLN A 78 3.29 3.74 -16.23
C GLN A 78 4.59 3.16 -15.70
N GLN A 79 4.94 1.96 -16.16
CA GLN A 79 6.22 1.31 -15.87
C GLN A 79 7.40 2.28 -15.89
N GLY A 80 8.19 2.26 -14.80
CA GLY A 80 9.37 3.11 -14.61
C GLY A 80 9.08 4.49 -14.03
N MET A 81 7.81 4.84 -13.78
CA MET A 81 7.43 6.09 -13.11
C MET A 81 7.36 5.92 -11.60
N LEU A 82 7.78 6.97 -10.90
CA LEU A 82 7.64 7.13 -9.45
C LEU A 82 6.48 8.08 -9.16
N VAL A 83 5.64 7.69 -8.22
CA VAL A 83 4.62 8.52 -7.58
C VAL A 83 5.07 8.81 -6.17
N ASN A 84 5.00 10.07 -5.76
CA ASN A 84 5.17 10.47 -4.37
C ASN A 84 3.90 11.18 -3.91
N ILE A 85 3.33 10.72 -2.80
CA ILE A 85 2.11 11.22 -2.19
C ILE A 85 2.49 11.79 -0.81
N PRO A 86 2.38 13.11 -0.62
CA PRO A 86 2.65 13.72 0.68
C PRO A 86 1.64 13.28 1.74
N ALA A 87 2.07 13.28 3.00
CA ALA A 87 1.21 13.12 4.17
C ALA A 87 -0.04 14.01 4.11
N ASP A 88 -1.13 13.52 4.71
CA ASP A 88 -2.44 14.18 4.84
C ASP A 88 -3.12 14.51 3.50
N THR A 89 -2.65 13.93 2.39
CA THR A 89 -3.23 14.09 1.05
C THR A 89 -4.24 12.97 0.78
N VAL A 90 -5.46 13.29 0.32
CA VAL A 90 -6.41 12.23 -0.05
C VAL A 90 -5.98 11.62 -1.38
N HIS A 91 -5.82 10.30 -1.40
CA HIS A 91 -5.36 9.59 -2.57
C HIS A 91 -6.03 8.22 -2.76
N ALA A 92 -6.02 7.77 -4.00
CA ALA A 92 -6.40 6.43 -4.45
C ALA A 92 -5.58 6.05 -5.69
N TYR A 93 -5.54 4.77 -6.02
CA TYR A 93 -5.15 4.34 -7.36
C TYR A 93 -6.05 3.21 -7.87
N GLU A 94 -6.13 3.09 -9.19
CA GLU A 94 -6.79 2.01 -9.91
C GLU A 94 -5.81 1.39 -10.92
N ASN A 95 -5.64 0.08 -10.88
CA ASN A 95 -4.89 -0.69 -11.87
C ASN A 95 -5.64 -0.67 -13.22
N LEU A 96 -4.97 -0.23 -14.29
CA LEU A 96 -5.58 -0.14 -15.63
C LEU A 96 -5.40 -1.37 -16.49
N VAL A 97 -4.60 -2.34 -16.02
CA VAL A 97 -4.33 -3.62 -16.70
C VAL A 97 -4.15 -4.74 -15.67
N ASP A 98 -4.43 -5.98 -16.07
CA ASP A 98 -4.16 -7.17 -15.26
C ASP A 98 -2.66 -7.39 -15.06
N GLY A 99 -2.28 -7.94 -13.90
CA GLY A 99 -0.86 -8.19 -13.57
C GLY A 99 -0.05 -6.91 -13.32
N THR A 100 -0.70 -5.80 -12.93
CA THR A 100 0.00 -4.58 -12.53
C THR A 100 0.81 -4.85 -11.28
N THR A 101 2.08 -4.45 -11.26
CA THR A 101 3.01 -4.68 -10.15
C THR A 101 3.69 -3.38 -9.75
N LEU A 102 3.64 -3.06 -8.45
CA LEU A 102 4.22 -1.85 -7.88
C LEU A 102 5.16 -2.19 -6.71
N ILE A 103 6.20 -1.38 -6.52
CA ILE A 103 6.85 -1.26 -5.21
C ILE A 103 6.12 -0.16 -4.45
N GLY A 104 5.60 -0.48 -3.28
CA GLY A 104 5.07 0.50 -2.33
C GLY A 104 6.07 0.79 -1.21
N ILE A 105 6.15 2.06 -0.83
CA ILE A 105 6.97 2.55 0.29
C ILE A 105 6.06 3.33 1.22
N VAL A 106 5.88 2.82 2.44
CA VAL A 106 5.09 3.47 3.49
C VAL A 106 6.04 4.06 4.50
N CYS A 107 6.02 5.38 4.71
CA CYS A 107 6.94 6.07 5.62
C CYS A 107 6.44 6.06 7.09
N ASP A 108 5.87 4.94 7.51
CA ASP A 108 5.50 4.64 8.89
C ASP A 108 5.87 3.18 9.22
N ALA A 109 6.28 2.94 10.46
CA ALA A 109 6.72 1.62 10.89
C ALA A 109 5.59 0.57 10.91
N LYS A 110 4.32 0.99 10.91
CA LYS A 110 3.15 0.13 11.11
C LYS A 110 2.40 -0.21 9.82
N GLY A 111 2.91 0.16 8.64
CA GLY A 111 2.29 -0.16 7.35
C GLY A 111 1.95 -1.65 7.20
N GLY A 112 2.90 -2.53 7.51
CA GLY A 112 2.70 -3.98 7.42
C GLY A 112 1.77 -4.53 8.47
N GLU A 113 1.68 -3.89 9.65
CA GLU A 113 0.71 -4.26 10.68
C GLU A 113 -0.72 -3.95 10.22
N LEU A 114 -0.92 -2.82 9.53
CA LEU A 114 -2.18 -2.47 8.88
C LEU A 114 -2.56 -3.53 7.85
N PHE A 115 -1.67 -3.85 6.91
CA PHE A 115 -1.92 -4.86 5.87
C PHE A 115 -2.24 -6.23 6.45
N THR A 116 -1.46 -6.66 7.45
CA THR A 116 -1.70 -7.93 8.17
C THR A 116 -3.06 -7.94 8.86
N SER A 117 -3.49 -6.80 9.41
CA SER A 117 -4.79 -6.68 10.07
C SER A 117 -5.94 -6.73 9.07
N ILE A 118 -5.80 -6.09 7.91
CA ILE A 118 -6.79 -6.16 6.83
C ILE A 118 -6.95 -7.61 6.34
N ASP A 119 -5.85 -8.28 5.97
CA ASP A 119 -5.89 -9.68 5.49
C ASP A 119 -6.56 -10.62 6.51
N ARG A 120 -6.23 -10.45 7.78
CA ARG A 120 -6.78 -11.28 8.86
C ARG A 120 -8.26 -11.01 9.13
N GLU A 121 -8.70 -9.75 9.09
CA GLU A 121 -10.00 -9.34 9.63
C GLU A 121 -11.06 -8.99 8.57
N VAL A 122 -10.66 -8.69 7.33
CA VAL A 122 -11.54 -8.32 6.22
C VAL A 122 -11.68 -9.52 5.28
N LYS A 123 -12.87 -10.15 5.26
CA LYS A 123 -13.08 -11.40 4.50
C LYS A 123 -13.72 -11.20 3.14
N SER A 124 -14.63 -10.23 3.03
CA SER A 124 -15.35 -9.97 1.79
C SER A 124 -15.84 -8.53 1.75
N LEU A 125 -15.73 -7.90 0.58
CA LEU A 125 -16.37 -6.62 0.31
C LEU A 125 -17.69 -6.85 -0.47
N PRO A 126 -18.74 -6.03 -0.26
CA PRO A 126 -18.76 -4.81 0.56
C PRO A 126 -19.14 -5.02 2.05
N GLU A 127 -19.49 -6.24 2.46
CA GLU A 127 -20.00 -6.54 3.83
C GLU A 127 -19.03 -6.07 4.94
N TYR A 128 -17.72 -6.17 4.72
CA TYR A 128 -16.70 -5.79 5.68
C TYR A 128 -16.23 -4.33 5.56
N LEU A 129 -16.89 -3.47 4.79
CA LEU A 129 -16.53 -2.04 4.71
C LEU A 129 -16.41 -1.34 6.09
N PRO A 130 -17.34 -1.54 7.06
CA PRO A 130 -17.18 -0.98 8.39
C PRO A 130 -15.92 -1.47 9.11
N LYS A 131 -15.52 -2.73 8.86
CA LYS A 131 -14.30 -3.31 9.43
C LYS A 131 -13.05 -2.72 8.80
N VAL A 132 -13.05 -2.44 7.49
CA VAL A 132 -11.96 -1.74 6.81
C VAL A 132 -11.71 -0.38 7.46
N ILE A 133 -12.77 0.40 7.68
CA ILE A 133 -12.70 1.71 8.35
C ILE A 133 -12.16 1.57 9.77
N GLU A 134 -12.70 0.64 10.57
CA GLU A 134 -12.24 0.38 11.94
C GLU A 134 -10.76 -0.02 11.97
N VAL A 135 -10.33 -0.89 11.06
CA VAL A 135 -8.92 -1.32 10.98
C VAL A 135 -8.03 -0.14 10.60
N GLY A 136 -8.39 0.63 9.58
CA GLY A 136 -7.63 1.81 9.15
C GLY A 136 -7.39 2.80 10.30
N GLN A 137 -8.42 3.12 11.06
CA GLN A 137 -8.33 4.05 12.20
C GLN A 137 -7.33 3.61 13.28
N ARG A 138 -7.16 2.29 13.52
CA ARG A 138 -6.15 1.79 14.46
C ARG A 138 -4.72 2.14 14.05
N TYR A 139 -4.51 2.36 12.76
CA TYR A 139 -3.24 2.69 12.14
C TYR A 139 -3.27 4.07 11.48
N SER A 140 -4.09 5.01 11.98
CA SER A 140 -4.20 6.39 11.46
C SER A 140 -4.41 6.51 9.94
N VAL A 141 -5.07 5.53 9.34
CA VAL A 141 -5.52 5.56 7.94
C VAL A 141 -7.03 5.78 7.92
N GLU A 142 -7.48 6.82 7.24
CA GLU A 142 -8.88 7.18 7.14
C GLU A 142 -9.38 7.07 5.71
N PHE A 143 -10.35 6.20 5.48
CA PHE A 143 -11.02 6.01 4.19
C PHE A 143 -12.14 7.04 3.99
N VAL A 144 -12.27 7.57 2.76
CA VAL A 144 -13.17 8.69 2.39
C VAL A 144 -14.28 8.21 1.45
#